data_AF-A0A2D7H0J3-F1
#
_entry.id   AF-A0A2D7H0J3-F1
#
_cell.length_a   1.000
_cell.length_b   1.000
_cell.length_c   1.000
_cell.angle_alpha   90.00
_cell.angle_beta   90.00
_cell.angle_gamma   90.00
#
_symmetry.space_group_name_H-M   'P 1'
#
loop_
_entity.id
_entity.type
_entity.pdbx_description
1 polymer ?
#
loop_
_entity_poly.entity_id
_entity_poly.type
_entity_poly.pdbx_seq_one_letter_code
_entity_poly.pdbx_strand_id
1 'polypeptide(L)'
;SNLDVSVGVGTIFSVLRLEDGGTREEAVLQAGTKQVAAGYVLYGSSTVLVLTTGNGVDMFVLDQAIGSFVLVSKNITIPTGNKTYSTNEAYTDRYSENIQGYLQWAHKNEYSSRYIGSMVADVHRILLSGGSFLYPPTTDKPDGKLRLMYEANPMAMIIEQAGGKAVAHGKRILDIVPTGLHQRTSVILGSNDQVDAILEHTK
;
A
#
# COMPACT_ATOMS: atom_id res chain seq x y z
N SER A 1 -7.04 5.36 15.02
CA SER A 1 -8.04 4.36 15.45
C SER A 1 -7.40 3.22 16.22
N ASN A 2 -6.18 2.79 15.87
CA ASN A 2 -5.61 1.55 16.39
C ASN A 2 -4.60 1.71 17.54
N LEU A 3 -4.21 2.95 17.88
CA LEU A 3 -3.25 3.23 18.95
C LEU A 3 -3.76 2.80 20.32
N ASP A 4 -4.99 3.18 20.68
CA ASP A 4 -5.57 2.93 22.01
C ASP A 4 -5.83 1.44 22.29
N VAL A 5 -5.86 0.61 21.24
CA VAL A 5 -6.12 -0.84 21.32
C VAL A 5 -4.88 -1.68 21.00
N SER A 6 -3.69 -1.07 20.97
CA SER A 6 -2.40 -1.75 20.80
C SER A 6 -2.29 -2.63 19.56
N VAL A 7 -3.00 -2.28 18.48
CA VAL A 7 -2.86 -2.93 17.17
C VAL A 7 -1.67 -2.31 16.43
N GLY A 8 -0.99 -3.10 15.58
CA GLY A 8 0.16 -2.64 14.80
C GLY A 8 -0.12 -1.36 14.01
N VAL A 9 0.64 -0.31 14.30
CA VAL A 9 0.61 1.00 13.63
C VAL A 9 1.95 1.26 12.93
N GLY A 10 2.10 2.36 12.22
CA GLY A 10 3.36 2.64 11.55
C GLY A 10 3.55 4.07 11.10
N THR A 11 4.76 4.32 10.63
CA THR A 11 5.15 5.54 9.92
C THR A 11 5.38 5.19 8.46
N ILE A 12 4.86 5.99 7.54
CA ILE A 12 5.07 5.83 6.10
C ILE A 12 5.85 7.06 5.62
N PHE A 13 6.83 6.87 4.75
CA PHE A 13 7.61 7.96 4.21
C PHE A 13 7.95 7.76 2.74
N SER A 14 8.16 8.89 2.08
CA SER A 14 8.59 9.03 0.70
C SER A 14 9.71 10.05 0.65
N VAL A 15 10.73 9.80 -0.18
CA VAL A 15 11.85 10.71 -0.40
C VAL A 15 11.82 11.12 -1.88
N LEU A 16 11.72 12.43 -2.09
CA LEU A 16 11.73 13.07 -3.40
C LEU A 16 12.98 13.95 -3.51
N ARG A 17 13.49 14.10 -4.73
CA ARG A 17 14.57 15.05 -5.01
C ARG A 17 13.97 16.45 -5.17
N LEU A 18 14.58 17.43 -4.51
CA LEU A 18 14.37 18.84 -4.82
C LEU A 18 15.15 19.14 -6.10
N GLU A 19 14.44 19.45 -7.18
CA GLU A 19 15.05 19.86 -8.44
C GLU A 19 15.74 21.23 -8.28
N ASP A 20 16.81 21.45 -9.05
CA ASP A 20 17.60 22.67 -8.97
C ASP A 20 16.74 23.90 -9.28
N GLY A 21 16.70 24.87 -8.34
CA GLY A 21 15.88 26.07 -8.46
C GLY A 21 14.38 25.87 -8.18
N GLY A 22 13.94 24.64 -7.87
CA GLY A 22 12.55 24.35 -7.50
C GLY A 22 12.18 24.85 -6.11
N THR A 23 10.89 25.12 -5.92
CA THR A 23 10.31 25.41 -4.59
C THR A 23 10.04 24.13 -3.81
N ARG A 24 9.84 24.26 -2.49
CA ARG A 24 9.46 23.12 -1.63
C ARG A 24 8.11 22.53 -2.03
N GLU A 25 7.14 23.37 -2.42
CA GLU A 25 5.82 22.89 -2.86
C GLU A 25 5.92 22.10 -4.18
N GLU A 26 6.67 22.60 -5.16
CA GLU A 26 6.91 21.85 -6.41
C GLU A 26 7.64 20.54 -6.15
N ALA A 27 8.58 20.53 -5.20
CA ALA A 27 9.32 19.34 -4.84
C ALA A 27 8.44 18.23 -4.23
N VAL A 28 7.38 18.59 -3.50
CA VAL A 28 6.48 17.60 -2.89
C VAL A 28 5.29 17.22 -3.78
N LEU A 29 5.01 17.97 -4.86
CA LEU A 29 3.93 17.69 -5.81
C LEU A 29 4.45 16.99 -7.08
N GLN A 30 5.20 15.92 -6.89
CA GLN A 30 5.72 15.09 -7.98
C GLN A 30 4.98 13.76 -8.07
N ALA A 31 4.87 13.23 -9.29
CA ALA A 31 4.34 11.88 -9.52
C ALA A 31 5.17 10.84 -8.74
N GLY A 32 4.53 9.74 -8.32
CA GLY A 32 5.18 8.69 -7.53
C GLY A 32 6.40 8.05 -8.23
N THR A 33 6.49 8.13 -9.55
CA THR A 33 7.68 7.71 -10.33
C THR A 33 8.94 8.52 -10.05
N LYS A 34 8.83 9.70 -9.42
CA LYS A 34 9.98 10.56 -9.07
C LYS A 34 10.57 10.26 -7.68
N GLN A 35 9.97 9.34 -6.93
CA GLN A 35 10.48 8.91 -5.63
C GLN A 35 11.87 8.27 -5.80
N VAL A 36 12.85 8.75 -5.03
CA VAL A 36 14.21 8.17 -5.00
C VAL A 36 14.35 7.11 -3.91
N ALA A 37 13.51 7.19 -2.88
CA ALA A 37 13.34 6.15 -1.89
C ALA A 37 11.93 6.20 -1.28
N ALA A 38 11.45 5.07 -0.79
CA ALA A 38 10.21 4.97 -0.04
C ALA A 38 10.32 3.88 1.00
N GLY A 39 9.55 4.00 2.08
CA GLY A 39 9.58 3.00 3.13
C GLY A 39 8.46 3.18 4.14
N TYR A 40 8.42 2.23 5.07
CA TYR A 40 7.60 2.33 6.25
C TYR A 40 8.31 1.70 7.45
N VAL A 41 7.95 2.19 8.63
CA VAL A 41 8.25 1.55 9.91
C VAL A 41 6.95 0.98 10.47
N LEU A 42 6.90 -0.33 10.68
CA LEU A 42 5.82 -1.02 11.38
C LEU A 42 6.18 -1.14 12.86
N TYR A 43 5.34 -0.58 13.73
CA TYR A 43 5.38 -0.76 15.17
C TYR A 43 4.42 -1.89 15.55
N GLY A 44 4.84 -3.14 15.30
CA GLY A 44 4.08 -4.36 15.59
C GLY A 44 4.63 -5.12 16.79
N SER A 45 4.56 -6.45 16.75
CA SER A 45 5.24 -7.34 17.72
C SER A 45 6.76 -7.15 17.71
N SER A 46 7.30 -6.65 16.60
CA SER A 46 8.66 -6.13 16.48
C SER A 46 8.60 -4.82 15.69
N THR A 47 9.60 -3.96 15.86
CA THR A 47 9.73 -2.74 15.05
C THR A 47 10.48 -3.07 13.77
N VAL A 48 9.79 -2.97 12.64
CA VAL A 48 10.30 -3.38 11.32
C VAL A 48 10.39 -2.16 10.42
N LEU A 49 11.54 -1.93 9.80
CA LEU A 49 11.73 -0.96 8.72
C LEU A 49 11.77 -1.72 7.39
N VAL A 50 10.90 -1.33 6.46
CA VAL A 50 10.97 -1.76 5.06
C VAL A 50 11.32 -0.56 4.20
N LEU A 51 12.29 -0.74 3.31
CA LEU A 51 12.87 0.34 2.52
C LEU A 51 13.12 -0.13 1.08
N THR A 52 12.90 0.78 0.13
CA THR A 52 13.41 0.67 -1.23
C THR A 52 14.08 1.98 -1.64
N THR A 53 15.13 1.88 -2.44
CA THR A 53 15.78 3.01 -3.14
C THR A 53 15.68 2.86 -4.67
N GLY A 54 14.68 2.10 -5.15
CA GLY A 54 14.46 1.85 -6.57
C GLY A 54 15.18 0.62 -7.16
N ASN A 55 15.88 -0.16 -6.33
CA ASN A 55 16.60 -1.37 -6.73
C ASN A 55 16.22 -2.57 -5.85
N GLY A 56 14.92 -2.89 -5.77
CA GLY A 56 14.41 -3.93 -4.88
C GLY A 56 14.00 -3.40 -3.51
N VAL A 57 13.58 -4.32 -2.62
CA VAL A 57 13.03 -4.03 -1.31
C VAL A 57 13.76 -4.82 -0.24
N ASP A 58 14.22 -4.13 0.81
CA ASP A 58 14.92 -4.74 1.94
C ASP A 58 14.12 -4.53 3.24
N MET A 59 14.26 -5.46 4.17
CA MET A 59 13.61 -5.43 5.47
C MET A 59 14.61 -5.54 6.60
N PHE A 60 14.47 -4.64 7.56
CA PHE A 60 15.30 -4.53 8.74
C PHE A 60 14.43 -4.62 10.00
N VAL A 61 14.95 -5.23 11.05
CA VAL A 61 14.30 -5.30 12.36
C VAL A 61 15.13 -4.52 13.37
N LEU A 62 14.48 -3.71 14.19
CA LEU A 62 15.14 -2.99 15.27
C LEU A 62 15.60 -3.97 16.35
N ASP A 63 16.91 -4.07 16.54
CA ASP A 63 17.47 -4.65 17.75
C ASP A 63 17.49 -3.57 18.83
N GLN A 64 16.67 -3.77 19.87
CA GLN A 64 16.53 -2.81 20.97
C GLN A 64 17.77 -2.76 21.87
N ALA A 65 18.58 -3.82 21.93
CA ALA A 65 19.76 -3.86 22.79
C ALA A 65 20.86 -2.91 22.29
N ILE A 66 20.97 -2.77 20.97
CA ILE A 66 21.97 -1.90 20.32
C ILE A 66 21.37 -0.64 19.67
N GLY A 67 20.04 -0.51 19.67
CA GLY A 67 19.34 0.63 19.09
C GLY A 67 19.52 0.78 17.58
N SER A 68 19.67 -0.33 16.85
CA SER A 68 19.98 -0.34 15.42
C SER A 68 19.07 -1.25 14.63
N PHE A 69 18.70 -0.83 13.41
CA PHE A 69 17.99 -1.67 12.45
C PHE A 69 18.96 -2.65 11.78
N VAL A 70 18.74 -3.94 12.00
CA VAL A 70 19.55 -5.02 11.45
C VAL A 70 18.83 -5.61 10.24
N LEU A 71 19.55 -5.79 9.14
CA LEU A 71 19.02 -6.36 7.91
C LEU A 71 18.67 -7.84 8.10
N VAL A 72 17.41 -8.20 7.88
CA VAL A 72 16.90 -9.57 8.07
C VAL A 72 16.43 -10.24 6.78
N SER A 73 16.10 -9.45 5.75
CA SER A 73 15.73 -9.96 4.44
C SER A 73 16.12 -8.97 3.35
N LYS A 74 16.69 -9.48 2.26
CA LYS A 74 17.13 -8.71 1.09
C LYS A 74 16.28 -9.05 -0.13
N ASN A 75 16.05 -8.07 -1.01
CA ASN A 75 15.36 -8.25 -2.30
C ASN A 75 14.03 -9.03 -2.17
N ILE A 76 13.20 -8.61 -1.23
CA ILE A 76 11.88 -9.18 -1.00
C ILE A 76 11.09 -9.14 -2.30
N THR A 77 10.52 -10.29 -2.66
CA THR A 77 9.59 -10.45 -3.77
C THR A 77 8.24 -10.86 -3.21
N ILE A 78 7.17 -10.21 -3.65
CA ILE A 78 5.82 -10.53 -3.20
C ILE A 78 5.38 -11.91 -3.75
N PRO A 79 4.92 -12.84 -2.90
CA PRO A 79 4.41 -14.13 -3.38
C PRO A 79 3.16 -13.98 -4.27
N THR A 80 2.99 -14.88 -5.24
CA THR A 80 1.79 -15.01 -6.07
C THR A 80 0.87 -16.14 -5.57
N GLY A 81 -0.38 -16.17 -5.99
CA GLY A 81 -1.31 -17.30 -5.79
C GLY A 81 -1.98 -17.37 -4.42
N ASN A 82 -1.58 -16.53 -3.45
CA ASN A 82 -2.25 -16.49 -2.15
C ASN A 82 -3.60 -15.80 -2.25
N LYS A 83 -4.69 -16.56 -2.13
CA LYS A 83 -6.08 -16.10 -2.15
C LYS A 83 -6.48 -15.42 -0.83
N THR A 84 -5.84 -14.30 -0.53
CA THR A 84 -6.22 -13.45 0.60
C THR A 84 -6.49 -12.03 0.12
N TYR A 85 -7.51 -11.39 0.68
CA TYR A 85 -7.77 -9.98 0.44
C TYR A 85 -7.94 -9.23 1.77
N SER A 86 -7.68 -7.93 1.72
CA SER A 86 -7.76 -7.02 2.86
C SER A 86 -8.60 -5.81 2.50
N THR A 87 -9.78 -5.71 3.10
CA THR A 87 -10.69 -4.57 2.95
C THR A 87 -11.63 -4.45 4.14
N ASN A 88 -12.23 -3.28 4.31
CA ASN A 88 -13.28 -3.09 5.31
C ASN A 88 -14.65 -3.45 4.74
N GLU A 89 -15.05 -4.72 4.87
CA GLU A 89 -16.33 -5.20 4.33
C GLU A 89 -17.57 -4.57 4.98
N ALA A 90 -17.43 -3.85 6.11
CA ALA A 90 -18.52 -3.01 6.64
C ALA A 90 -18.92 -1.87 5.70
N TYR A 91 -18.14 -1.61 4.65
CA TYR A 91 -18.43 -0.60 3.62
C TYR A 91 -18.99 -1.21 2.32
N THR A 92 -19.29 -2.51 2.28
CA THR A 92 -19.72 -3.22 1.06
C THR A 92 -20.88 -2.52 0.35
N ASP A 93 -21.94 -2.13 1.06
CA ASP A 93 -23.10 -1.43 0.49
C ASP A 93 -22.78 -0.03 -0.08
N ARG A 94 -21.60 0.51 0.27
CA ARG A 94 -21.11 1.80 -0.21
C ARG A 94 -20.06 1.67 -1.30
N TYR A 95 -19.60 0.47 -1.59
CA TYR A 95 -18.71 0.21 -2.72
C TYR A 95 -19.51 0.19 -4.04
N SER A 96 -18.83 0.36 -5.16
CA SER A 96 -19.43 0.19 -6.48
C SER A 96 -19.88 -1.26 -6.68
N GLU A 97 -20.88 -1.46 -7.55
CA GLU A 97 -21.37 -2.79 -7.92
C GLU A 97 -20.25 -3.73 -8.38
N ASN A 98 -19.28 -3.20 -9.11
CA ASN A 98 -18.07 -3.91 -9.54
C ASN A 98 -17.26 -4.49 -8.36
N ILE A 99 -17.00 -3.68 -7.32
CA ILE A 99 -16.29 -4.15 -6.12
C ILE A 99 -17.15 -5.14 -5.33
N GLN A 100 -18.47 -4.91 -5.23
CA GLN A 100 -19.37 -5.86 -4.60
C GLN A 100 -19.35 -7.21 -5.33
N GLY A 101 -19.34 -7.19 -6.66
CA GLY A 101 -19.20 -8.38 -7.51
C GLY A 101 -17.89 -9.13 -7.28
N TYR A 102 -16.77 -8.40 -7.18
CA TYR A 102 -15.48 -9.01 -6.79
C TYR A 102 -15.56 -9.69 -5.42
N LEU A 103 -16.14 -9.04 -4.40
CA LEU A 103 -16.25 -9.63 -3.06
C LEU A 103 -17.11 -10.90 -3.06
N GLN A 104 -18.25 -10.87 -3.74
CA GLN A 104 -19.09 -12.06 -3.92
C GLN A 104 -18.36 -13.20 -4.65
N TRP A 105 -17.58 -12.86 -5.68
CA TRP A 105 -16.74 -13.83 -6.39
C TRP A 105 -15.65 -14.39 -5.47
N ALA A 106 -14.96 -13.55 -4.71
CA ALA A 106 -13.91 -13.96 -3.79
C ALA A 106 -14.44 -14.92 -2.71
N HIS A 107 -15.61 -14.62 -2.13
CA HIS A 107 -16.30 -15.50 -1.18
C HIS A 107 -16.60 -16.89 -1.76
N LYS A 108 -17.00 -16.96 -3.04
CA LYS A 108 -17.28 -18.23 -3.73
C LYS A 108 -16.02 -18.99 -4.16
N ASN A 109 -14.87 -18.31 -4.24
CA ASN A 109 -13.61 -18.88 -4.72
C ASN A 109 -12.58 -19.13 -3.59
N GLU A 110 -13.07 -19.29 -2.36
CA GLU A 110 -12.31 -19.68 -1.16
C GLU A 110 -11.24 -18.67 -0.75
N TYR A 111 -11.48 -17.38 -0.99
CA TYR A 111 -10.60 -16.34 -0.49
C TYR A 111 -10.74 -16.15 1.01
N SER A 112 -9.61 -15.90 1.68
CA SER A 112 -9.58 -15.52 3.10
C SER A 112 -9.54 -14.00 3.28
N SER A 113 -10.52 -13.45 4.00
CA SER A 113 -10.53 -12.04 4.41
C SER A 113 -9.58 -11.81 5.59
N ARG A 114 -8.71 -10.81 5.50
CA ARG A 114 -7.80 -10.37 6.58
C ARG A 114 -7.69 -8.86 6.56
N TYR A 115 -8.28 -8.18 7.54
CA TYR A 115 -8.23 -6.73 7.66
C TYR A 115 -7.82 -6.31 9.07
N ILE A 116 -6.60 -5.80 9.20
CA ILE A 116 -6.03 -5.32 10.48
C ILE A 116 -6.52 -3.90 10.79
N GLY A 117 -6.86 -3.11 9.75
CA GLY A 117 -7.34 -1.74 9.89
C GLY A 117 -6.23 -0.71 10.05
N SER A 118 -5.00 -1.11 9.75
CA SER A 118 -3.81 -0.26 9.68
C SER A 118 -3.10 -0.56 8.37
N MET A 119 -3.03 0.44 7.48
CA MET A 119 -2.47 0.24 6.13
C MET A 119 -1.08 -0.38 6.19
N VAL A 120 -0.20 0.11 7.07
CA VAL A 120 1.16 -0.42 7.21
C VAL A 120 1.15 -1.91 7.57
N ALA A 121 0.31 -2.33 8.51
CA ALA A 121 0.25 -3.71 8.95
C ALA A 121 -0.36 -4.63 7.88
N ASP A 122 -1.44 -4.19 7.21
CA ASP A 122 -2.08 -4.95 6.14
C ASP A 122 -1.15 -5.11 4.93
N VAL A 123 -0.50 -4.03 4.50
CA VAL A 123 0.44 -4.06 3.38
C VAL A 123 1.71 -4.85 3.72
N HIS A 124 2.22 -4.76 4.95
CA HIS A 124 3.37 -5.56 5.38
C HIS A 124 3.08 -7.07 5.31
N ARG A 125 1.90 -7.50 5.77
CA ARG A 125 1.47 -8.89 5.63
C ARG A 125 1.44 -9.30 4.16
N ILE A 126 0.80 -8.50 3.31
CA ILE A 126 0.68 -8.78 1.87
C ILE A 126 2.05 -8.85 1.18
N LEU A 127 2.98 -7.95 1.53
CA LEU A 127 4.33 -7.97 0.99
C LEU A 127 5.05 -9.31 1.25
N LEU A 128 4.84 -9.91 2.43
CA LEU A 128 5.51 -11.15 2.82
C LEU A 128 4.74 -12.42 2.46
N SER A 129 3.40 -12.39 2.46
CA SER A 129 2.56 -13.57 2.22
C SER A 129 1.89 -13.62 0.87
N GLY A 130 1.91 -12.52 0.11
CA GLY A 130 1.04 -12.33 -1.05
C GLY A 130 -0.42 -12.06 -0.64
N GLY A 131 -1.26 -11.84 -1.64
CA GLY A 131 -2.65 -11.40 -1.48
C GLY A 131 -2.87 -9.99 -2.02
N SER A 132 -4.00 -9.39 -1.68
CA SER A 132 -4.37 -8.04 -2.11
C SER A 132 -4.89 -7.16 -0.97
N PHE A 133 -4.61 -5.88 -1.05
CA PHE A 133 -5.21 -4.81 -0.24
C PHE A 133 -6.04 -3.96 -1.16
N LEU A 134 -7.28 -3.68 -0.78
CA LEU A 134 -8.14 -2.77 -1.50
C LEU A 134 -8.80 -1.79 -0.52
N TYR A 135 -8.71 -0.52 -0.88
CA TYR A 135 -9.40 0.61 -0.27
C TYR A 135 -10.04 1.43 -1.39
N PRO A 136 -11.09 0.88 -2.03
CA PRO A 136 -11.77 1.54 -3.15
C PRO A 136 -12.55 2.77 -2.66
N PRO A 137 -13.05 3.60 -3.60
CA PRO A 137 -13.99 4.67 -3.27
C PRO A 137 -15.25 4.13 -2.60
N THR A 138 -15.87 4.98 -1.78
CA THR A 138 -17.23 4.75 -1.27
C THR A 138 -18.16 5.85 -1.77
N THR A 139 -19.47 5.63 -1.71
CA THR A 139 -20.47 6.66 -2.07
C THR A 139 -20.28 7.99 -1.33
N ASP A 140 -19.83 7.96 -0.07
CA ASP A 140 -19.52 9.16 0.73
C ASP A 140 -18.09 9.70 0.49
N LYS A 141 -17.21 8.96 -0.19
CA LYS A 141 -15.81 9.30 -0.45
C LYS A 141 -15.42 8.88 -1.88
N PRO A 142 -15.90 9.60 -2.90
CA PRO A 142 -15.70 9.24 -4.31
C PRO A 142 -14.23 9.25 -4.74
N ASP A 143 -13.40 10.08 -4.10
CA ASP A 143 -11.95 10.12 -4.34
C ASP A 143 -11.15 9.14 -3.47
N GLY A 144 -11.83 8.28 -2.69
CA GLY A 144 -11.20 7.41 -1.70
C GLY A 144 -10.85 8.14 -0.39
N LYS A 145 -10.11 7.44 0.47
CA LYS A 145 -9.79 7.90 1.84
C LYS A 145 -8.31 8.13 2.07
N LEU A 146 -7.46 7.31 1.46
CA LEU A 146 -6.01 7.34 1.65
C LEU A 146 -5.41 8.49 0.85
N ARG A 147 -4.29 9.05 1.30
CA ARG A 147 -3.64 10.17 0.62
C ARG A 147 -2.59 9.67 -0.35
N LEU A 148 -2.60 10.29 -1.52
CA LEU A 148 -1.70 9.93 -2.61
C LEU A 148 -0.23 10.07 -2.19
N MET A 149 0.13 11.21 -1.61
CA MET A 149 1.55 11.57 -1.43
C MET A 149 2.28 10.77 -0.36
N TYR A 150 1.62 10.45 0.75
CA TYR A 150 2.28 9.88 1.94
C TYR A 150 1.64 8.59 2.44
N GLU A 151 0.66 8.04 1.71
CA GLU A 151 0.12 6.69 1.97
C GLU A 151 0.23 5.83 0.70
N ALA A 152 -0.35 6.26 -0.43
CA ALA A 152 -0.44 5.44 -1.64
C ALA A 152 0.89 5.35 -2.41
N ASN A 153 1.52 6.48 -2.76
CA ASN A 153 2.77 6.53 -3.53
C ASN A 153 3.92 5.73 -2.90
N PRO A 154 4.26 5.88 -1.60
CA PRO A 154 5.35 5.12 -1.00
C PRO A 154 5.05 3.61 -0.94
N MET A 155 3.80 3.23 -0.64
CA MET A 155 3.41 1.82 -0.62
C MET A 155 3.41 1.21 -2.04
N ALA A 156 2.99 1.96 -3.05
CA ALA A 156 3.04 1.53 -4.43
C ALA A 156 4.49 1.31 -4.91
N MET A 157 5.43 2.20 -4.55
CA MET A 157 6.84 2.03 -4.90
C MET A 157 7.40 0.74 -4.29
N ILE A 158 7.13 0.46 -3.01
CA ILE A 158 7.57 -0.78 -2.36
C ILE A 158 6.96 -2.00 -3.05
N ILE A 159 5.66 -2.00 -3.30
CA ILE A 159 4.97 -3.15 -3.90
C ILE A 159 5.46 -3.42 -5.32
N GLU A 160 5.62 -2.41 -6.15
CA GLU A 160 6.15 -2.59 -7.52
C GLU A 160 7.61 -3.04 -7.52
N GLN A 161 8.44 -2.50 -6.61
CA GLN A 161 9.84 -2.94 -6.46
C GLN A 161 9.96 -4.39 -5.95
N ALA A 162 8.95 -4.88 -5.23
CA ALA A 162 8.82 -6.29 -4.85
C ALA A 162 8.17 -7.15 -5.94
N GLY A 163 7.90 -6.61 -7.13
CA GLY A 163 7.30 -7.33 -8.25
C GLY A 163 5.77 -7.45 -8.21
N GLY A 164 5.09 -6.67 -7.37
CA GLY A 164 3.64 -6.58 -7.31
C GLY A 164 3.04 -5.49 -8.18
N LYS A 165 1.74 -5.23 -7.98
CA LYS A 165 0.96 -4.22 -8.72
C LYS A 165 0.28 -3.27 -7.76
N ALA A 166 0.18 -1.99 -8.14
CA ALA A 166 -0.48 -0.95 -7.34
C ALA A 166 -1.23 0.03 -8.25
N VAL A 167 -2.55 0.08 -8.10
CA VAL A 167 -3.46 0.83 -8.98
C VAL A 167 -4.50 1.63 -8.18
N ALA A 168 -4.93 2.75 -8.77
CA ALA A 168 -6.02 3.58 -8.30
C ALA A 168 -6.87 3.98 -9.51
N HIS A 169 -8.19 3.83 -9.40
CA HIS A 169 -9.12 4.11 -10.51
C HIS A 169 -8.71 3.41 -11.83
N GLY A 170 -8.20 2.18 -11.75
CA GLY A 170 -7.74 1.39 -12.90
C GLY A 170 -6.42 1.85 -13.53
N LYS A 171 -5.75 2.87 -12.97
CA LYS A 171 -4.45 3.37 -13.44
C LYS A 171 -3.35 3.09 -12.42
N ARG A 172 -2.11 2.96 -12.87
CA ARG A 172 -0.95 2.78 -12.00
C ARG A 172 -0.80 3.96 -11.05
N ILE A 173 -0.64 3.71 -9.74
CA ILE A 173 -0.59 4.77 -8.72
C ILE A 173 0.58 5.72 -8.96
N LEU A 174 1.76 5.19 -9.31
CA LEU A 174 2.97 5.99 -9.45
C LEU A 174 2.93 6.99 -10.62
N ASP A 175 2.03 6.78 -11.59
CA ASP A 175 1.88 7.65 -12.76
C ASP A 175 0.89 8.80 -12.52
N ILE A 176 0.23 8.83 -11.37
CA ILE A 176 -0.72 9.90 -11.04
C ILE A 176 0.05 11.19 -10.75
N VAL A 177 -0.25 12.22 -11.53
CA VAL A 177 0.24 13.58 -11.28
C VAL A 177 -0.58 14.20 -10.15
N PRO A 178 0.02 14.55 -9.00
CA PRO A 178 -0.71 15.08 -7.88
C PRO A 178 -1.16 16.53 -8.13
N THR A 179 -2.35 16.87 -7.65
CA THR A 179 -2.90 18.24 -7.68
C THR A 179 -2.82 18.94 -6.33
N GLY A 180 -2.47 18.21 -5.26
CA GLY A 180 -2.28 18.78 -3.93
C GLY A 180 -1.71 17.79 -2.92
N LEU A 181 -1.09 18.31 -1.87
CA LEU A 181 -0.35 17.52 -0.88
C LEU A 181 -1.25 16.49 -0.15
N HIS A 182 -2.51 16.86 0.08
CA HIS A 182 -3.49 16.05 0.80
C HIS A 182 -4.51 15.40 -0.15
N GLN A 183 -4.22 15.33 -1.45
CA GLN A 183 -5.05 14.64 -2.43
C GLN A 183 -5.34 13.22 -1.96
N ARG A 184 -6.62 12.85 -1.96
CA ARG A 184 -7.05 11.48 -1.67
C ARG A 184 -7.07 10.64 -2.94
N THR A 185 -6.94 9.34 -2.76
CA THR A 185 -7.02 8.38 -3.84
C THR A 185 -7.59 7.04 -3.34
N SER A 186 -8.09 6.24 -4.28
CA SER A 186 -8.32 4.82 -4.06
C SER A 186 -7.01 4.04 -4.08
N VAL A 187 -6.97 2.87 -3.46
CA VAL A 187 -5.78 2.01 -3.52
C VAL A 187 -6.21 0.57 -3.72
N ILE A 188 -5.66 -0.10 -4.72
CA ILE A 188 -5.66 -1.55 -4.85
C ILE A 188 -4.20 -1.95 -5.09
N LEU A 189 -3.65 -2.80 -4.23
CA LEU A 189 -2.25 -3.24 -4.36
C LEU A 189 -2.03 -4.66 -3.85
N GLY A 190 -0.94 -5.29 -4.26
CA GLY A 190 -0.55 -6.62 -3.80
C GLY A 190 0.09 -7.46 -4.91
N SER A 191 -0.08 -8.78 -4.82
CA SER A 191 0.40 -9.73 -5.82
C SER A 191 -0.23 -9.45 -7.19
N ASN A 192 0.54 -9.57 -8.27
CA ASN A 192 0.05 -9.27 -9.63
C ASN A 192 -1.26 -9.97 -9.97
N ASP A 193 -1.30 -11.29 -9.77
CA ASP A 193 -2.44 -12.15 -10.06
C ASP A 193 -3.68 -11.77 -9.23
N GLN A 194 -3.47 -11.34 -7.98
CA GLN A 194 -4.55 -10.96 -7.07
C GLN A 194 -5.10 -9.57 -7.39
N VAL A 195 -4.24 -8.63 -7.79
CA VAL A 195 -4.68 -7.31 -8.28
C VAL A 195 -5.38 -7.43 -9.63
N ASP A 196 -4.90 -8.30 -10.52
CA ASP A 196 -5.55 -8.55 -11.81
C ASP A 196 -6.94 -9.17 -11.65
N ALA A 197 -7.10 -10.14 -10.74
CA ALA A 197 -8.42 -10.68 -10.41
C ALA A 197 -9.40 -9.60 -9.93
N ILE A 198 -8.95 -8.62 -9.13
CA ILE A 198 -9.79 -7.46 -8.78
C ILE A 198 -10.11 -6.63 -10.01
N LEU A 199 -9.09 -6.29 -10.81
CA LEU A 199 -9.24 -5.41 -11.96
C LEU A 199 -10.20 -5.96 -13.01
N GLU A 200 -10.21 -7.28 -13.25
CA GLU A 200 -11.14 -7.96 -14.14
C GLU A 200 -12.61 -7.75 -13.77
N HIS A 201 -12.90 -7.56 -12.48
CA HIS A 201 -14.24 -7.29 -11.97
C HIS A 201 -14.55 -5.78 -11.86
N THR A 202 -13.56 -4.91 -12.09
CA THR A 202 -13.72 -3.45 -12.03
C THR A 202 -13.75 -2.75 -13.39
N LYS A 203 -13.68 -3.52 -14.48
CA LYS A 203 -13.85 -3.03 -15.85
C LYS A 203 -15.27 -2.58 -16.14
#